data_AF-A0A534J5F9-F1
#
_entry.id   AF-A0A534J5F9-F1
#
_cell.length_a   1.000
_cell.length_b   1.000
_cell.length_c   1.000
_cell.angle_alpha   90.00
_cell.angle_beta   90.00
_cell.angle_gamma   90.00
#
_symmetry.space_group_name_H-M   'P 1'
#
loop_
_entity.id
_entity.type
_entity.pdbx_description
1 polymer ?
#
loop_
_entity_poly.entity_id
_entity_poly.type
_entity_poly.pdbx_seq_one_letter_code
_entity_poly.pdbx_strand_id
1 'polypeptide(L)'
;MPKRRSPATLAIHPREDRTPGPVVTPIVMSSTFRLRDARQGGEFTRAIAPKEYYTRWGNPTVADLEDTVAKLEGGARALATGSGMGAIAPAILTFVTGGGRVVAGKSPYAATAEIFEHLLPKFGVKTTWVDQRSAGAFEEAVDADTDLVYVETPA
;
A
#
# COMPACT_ATOMS: atom_id res chain seq x y z
N MET A 1 -27.61 11.54 3.45
CA MET A 1 -26.20 11.12 3.59
C MET A 1 -25.38 12.32 4.03
N PRO A 2 -24.42 12.17 4.96
CA PRO A 2 -23.51 13.27 5.31
C PRO A 2 -22.72 13.71 4.07
N LYS A 3 -22.51 15.03 3.91
CA LYS A 3 -21.69 15.57 2.83
C LYS A 3 -20.25 15.07 2.96
N ARG A 4 -19.69 14.51 1.89
CA ARG A 4 -18.27 14.15 1.81
C ARG A 4 -17.44 15.43 2.02
N ARG A 5 -16.51 15.40 2.99
CA ARG A 5 -15.56 16.50 3.24
C ARG A 5 -14.68 16.69 1.99
N SER A 6 -14.23 17.92 1.75
CA SER A 6 -13.29 18.19 0.65
C SER A 6 -11.93 17.54 0.95
N PRO A 7 -11.09 17.25 -0.07
CA PRO A 7 -9.74 16.73 0.14
C PRO A 7 -8.90 17.62 1.07
N ALA A 8 -9.01 18.94 0.95
CA ALA A 8 -8.33 19.89 1.82
C ALA A 8 -8.75 19.75 3.29
N THR A 9 -10.05 19.55 3.56
CA THR A 9 -10.53 19.29 4.92
C THR A 9 -10.05 17.94 5.43
N LEU A 10 -10.03 16.90 4.59
CA LEU A 10 -9.56 15.57 5.00
C LEU A 10 -8.06 15.55 5.32
N ALA A 11 -7.24 16.30 4.57
CA ALA A 11 -5.80 16.38 4.81
C ALA A 11 -5.45 17.03 6.16
N ILE A 12 -6.28 17.96 6.66
CA ILE A 12 -6.04 18.67 7.93
C ILE A 12 -6.82 18.02 9.08
N HIS A 13 -8.03 17.54 8.80
CA HIS A 13 -8.97 16.99 9.78
C HIS A 13 -9.51 15.62 9.31
N PRO A 14 -8.65 14.60 9.21
CA PRO A 14 -9.04 13.26 8.75
C PRO A 14 -9.91 12.54 9.79
N ARG A 15 -9.76 12.90 11.07
CA ARG A 15 -10.51 12.32 12.18
C ARG A 15 -11.91 12.90 12.28
N GLU A 16 -12.87 12.03 12.53
CA GLU A 16 -14.26 12.41 12.85
C GLU A 16 -14.55 12.33 14.35
N ASP A 17 -13.67 11.66 15.10
CA ASP A 17 -13.83 11.53 16.55
C ASP A 17 -13.60 12.88 17.23
N ARG A 18 -14.48 13.21 18.17
CA ARG A 18 -14.44 14.46 18.93
C ARG A 18 -13.95 14.21 20.36
N THR A 19 -13.18 13.14 20.54
CA THR A 19 -12.64 12.74 21.83
C THR A 19 -11.69 13.84 22.33
N PRO A 20 -11.81 14.30 23.60
CA PRO A 20 -10.86 15.25 24.17
C PRO A 20 -9.42 14.70 24.08
N GLY A 21 -8.49 15.53 23.61
CA GLY A 21 -7.11 15.11 23.37
C GLY A 21 -6.28 16.17 22.65
N PRO A 22 -5.01 15.86 22.31
CA PRO A 22 -4.16 16.78 21.58
C PRO A 22 -4.71 17.03 20.16
N VAL A 23 -4.71 18.30 19.74
CA VAL A 23 -5.14 18.72 18.40
C VAL A 23 -4.21 18.19 17.31
N VAL A 24 -2.91 18.13 17.62
CA VAL A 24 -1.88 17.60 16.73
C VAL A 24 -1.62 16.12 17.08
N THR A 25 -1.50 15.28 16.06
CA THR A 25 -1.10 13.87 16.23
C THR A 25 0.21 13.77 17.02
N PRO A 26 0.23 13.06 18.17
CA PRO A 26 1.47 12.83 18.90
C PRO A 26 2.46 11.98 18.10
N ILE A 27 3.75 12.26 18.28
CA ILE A 27 4.83 11.43 17.71
C ILE A 27 5.13 10.30 18.69
N VAL A 28 4.76 9.07 18.32
CA VAL A 28 4.97 7.86 19.13
C VAL A 28 6.28 7.20 18.73
N MET A 29 7.38 7.62 19.36
CA MET A 29 8.73 7.07 19.16
C MET A 29 8.98 5.83 20.02
N SER A 30 8.20 4.77 19.81
CA SER A 30 8.42 3.46 20.44
C SER A 30 8.46 2.36 19.38
N SER A 31 9.24 1.31 19.64
CA SER A 31 9.22 0.09 18.83
C SER A 31 8.17 -0.91 19.34
N THR A 32 7.96 -0.98 20.65
CA THR A 32 7.08 -1.94 21.33
C THR A 32 6.02 -1.23 22.17
N PHE A 33 4.93 -1.94 22.46
CA PHE A 33 3.82 -1.42 23.24
C PHE A 33 3.51 -2.35 24.42
N ARG A 34 3.08 -1.77 25.54
CA ARG A 34 2.70 -2.54 26.73
C ARG A 34 1.37 -3.26 26.44
N LEU A 35 1.36 -4.57 26.65
CA LEU A 35 0.15 -5.37 26.63
C LEU A 35 -0.56 -5.30 27.99
N ARG A 36 -1.89 -5.37 27.97
CA ARG A 36 -2.73 -5.51 29.17
C ARG A 36 -2.43 -6.83 29.89
N ASP A 37 -2.32 -7.91 29.13
CA ASP A 37 -2.12 -9.27 29.61
C ASP A 37 -1.58 -10.20 28.49
N ALA A 38 -1.21 -11.43 28.85
CA ALA A 38 -0.72 -12.42 27.89
C ALA A 38 -1.76 -12.84 26.85
N ARG A 39 -3.05 -12.75 27.18
CA ARG A 39 -4.15 -13.09 26.26
C ARG A 39 -4.21 -12.09 25.11
N GLN A 40 -4.09 -10.79 25.39
CA GLN A 40 -3.98 -9.76 24.34
C GLN A 40 -2.79 -10.02 23.41
N GLY A 41 -1.65 -10.46 23.97
CA GLY A 41 -0.50 -10.87 23.16
C GLY A 41 -0.84 -11.98 22.18
N GLY A 42 -1.55 -13.02 22.65
CA GLY A 42 -2.07 -14.09 21.80
C GLY A 42 -3.03 -13.60 20.71
N GLU A 43 -3.92 -12.66 21.03
CA GLU A 43 -4.85 -12.05 20.08
C GLU A 43 -4.10 -11.29 18.96
N PHE A 44 -3.04 -10.55 19.30
CA PHE A 44 -2.23 -9.81 18.33
C PHE A 44 -1.44 -10.69 17.35
N THR A 45 -1.11 -11.92 17.71
CA THR A 45 -0.45 -12.85 16.76
C THR A 45 -1.30 -13.18 15.54
N ARG A 46 -2.63 -13.00 15.64
CA ARG A 46 -3.59 -13.27 14.56
C ARG A 46 -4.24 -11.99 14.03
N ALA A 47 -3.93 -10.85 14.62
CA ALA A 47 -4.50 -9.57 14.21
C ALA A 47 -3.85 -9.09 12.92
N ILE A 48 -4.68 -8.52 12.03
CA ILE A 48 -4.21 -7.85 10.83
C ILE A 48 -3.99 -6.38 11.19
N ALA A 49 -2.78 -5.87 10.96
CA ALA A 49 -2.37 -4.48 11.20
C ALA A 49 -2.75 -3.94 12.61
N PRO A 50 -2.29 -4.58 13.71
CA PRO A 50 -2.55 -4.07 15.05
C PRO A 50 -1.84 -2.71 15.27
N LYS A 51 -2.60 -1.68 15.67
CA LYS A 51 -2.08 -0.31 15.87
C LYS A 51 -0.99 -0.21 16.96
N GLU A 52 -1.04 -1.08 17.97
CA GLU A 52 -0.18 -1.03 19.16
C GLU A 52 0.32 -2.44 19.53
N TYR A 53 1.30 -2.93 18.79
CA TYR A 53 1.98 -4.21 19.11
C TYR A 53 3.49 -4.10 18.90
N TYR A 54 3.89 -3.90 17.64
CA TYR A 54 5.26 -3.66 17.25
C TYR A 54 5.26 -2.74 16.03
N THR A 55 6.04 -1.67 16.05
CA THR A 55 6.00 -0.58 15.04
C THR A 55 6.24 -1.04 13.60
N ARG A 56 6.85 -2.22 13.39
CA ARG A 56 6.92 -2.84 12.04
C ARG A 56 5.53 -3.13 11.44
N TRP A 57 4.54 -3.43 12.27
CA TRP A 57 3.19 -3.82 11.86
C TRP A 57 2.15 -2.73 12.12
N GLY A 58 2.37 -1.87 13.11
CA GLY A 58 1.50 -0.75 13.40
C GLY A 58 2.04 0.15 14.50
N ASN A 59 1.77 1.43 14.34
CA ASN A 59 2.15 2.51 15.24
C ASN A 59 1.05 3.59 15.18
N PRO A 60 0.62 4.19 16.30
CA PRO A 60 -0.49 5.15 16.28
C PRO A 60 -0.26 6.38 15.40
N THR A 61 0.96 6.92 15.34
CA THR A 61 1.31 8.04 14.47
C THR A 61 1.22 7.63 12.99
N VAL A 62 1.70 6.42 12.67
CA VAL A 62 1.67 5.89 11.29
C VAL A 62 0.24 5.57 10.88
N ALA A 63 -0.57 5.01 11.78
CA ALA A 63 -1.97 4.69 11.52
C ALA A 63 -2.81 5.93 11.15
N ASP A 64 -2.49 7.11 11.73
CA ASP A 64 -3.14 8.36 11.32
C ASP A 64 -2.81 8.74 9.87
N LEU A 65 -1.55 8.58 9.46
CA LEU A 65 -1.13 8.82 8.08
C LEU A 65 -1.87 7.87 7.13
N GLU A 66 -1.88 6.58 7.44
CA GLU A 66 -2.57 5.55 6.65
C GLU A 66 -4.07 5.82 6.54
N ASP A 67 -4.74 6.11 7.66
CA ASP A 67 -6.17 6.43 7.69
C ASP A 67 -6.47 7.71 6.88
N THR A 68 -5.56 8.69 6.87
CA THR A 68 -5.69 9.93 6.09
C THR A 68 -5.55 9.68 4.60
N VAL A 69 -4.49 8.98 4.17
CA VAL A 69 -4.24 8.64 2.77
C VAL A 69 -5.38 7.80 2.21
N ALA A 70 -5.85 6.79 2.95
CA ALA A 70 -6.98 5.96 2.53
C ALA A 70 -8.24 6.80 2.25
N LYS A 71 -8.53 7.78 3.11
CA LYS A 71 -9.70 8.68 2.93
C LYS A 71 -9.56 9.62 1.74
N LEU A 72 -8.34 10.12 1.48
CA LEU A 72 -8.06 11.00 0.34
C LEU A 72 -8.23 10.26 -0.98
N GLU A 73 -7.66 9.05 -1.08
CA GLU A 73 -7.76 8.19 -2.27
C GLU A 73 -9.12 7.49 -2.40
N GLY A 74 -9.94 7.47 -1.34
CA GLY A 74 -11.20 6.73 -1.32
C GLY A 74 -11.03 5.21 -1.21
N GLY A 75 -9.84 4.75 -0.80
CA GLY A 75 -9.54 3.34 -0.56
C GLY A 75 -10.03 2.85 0.82
N ALA A 76 -10.10 1.53 0.99
CA ALA A 76 -10.53 0.92 2.26
C ALA A 76 -9.47 1.02 3.37
N ARG A 77 -8.19 0.95 2.99
CA ARG A 77 -7.00 0.99 3.85
C ARG A 77 -5.82 1.54 3.05
N ALA A 78 -4.81 2.03 3.75
CA ALA A 78 -3.49 2.31 3.21
C ALA A 78 -2.43 1.63 4.10
N LEU A 79 -1.23 1.48 3.55
CA LEU A 79 -0.06 0.95 4.27
C LEU A 79 1.11 1.91 4.04
N ALA A 80 1.67 2.44 5.11
CA ALA A 80 2.86 3.27 5.05
C ALA A 80 4.11 2.39 5.02
N THR A 81 5.06 2.73 4.15
CA THR A 81 6.29 1.96 3.96
C THR A 81 7.50 2.88 4.05
N GLY A 82 8.70 2.30 4.18
CA GLY A 82 9.93 3.08 4.34
C GLY A 82 10.34 3.89 3.10
N SER A 83 9.78 3.59 1.92
CA SER A 83 10.04 4.30 0.67
C SER A 83 8.99 3.96 -0.39
N GLY A 84 8.96 4.71 -1.51
CA GLY A 84 8.10 4.37 -2.65
C GLY A 84 8.37 2.96 -3.20
N MET A 85 9.64 2.56 -3.34
CA MET A 85 9.99 1.19 -3.72
C MET A 85 9.58 0.17 -2.66
N GLY A 86 9.61 0.55 -1.38
CA GLY A 86 9.06 -0.24 -0.28
C GLY A 86 7.54 -0.39 -0.30
N ALA A 87 6.81 0.43 -1.08
CA ALA A 87 5.39 0.21 -1.39
C ALA A 87 5.20 -0.63 -2.66
N ILE A 88 5.91 -0.29 -3.74
CA ILE A 88 5.80 -0.95 -5.05
C ILE A 88 6.18 -2.44 -4.97
N ALA A 89 7.33 -2.75 -4.37
CA ALA A 89 7.83 -4.12 -4.33
C ALA A 89 6.89 -5.10 -3.62
N PRO A 90 6.41 -4.87 -2.38
CA PRO A 90 5.46 -5.78 -1.75
C PRO A 90 4.10 -5.77 -2.44
N ALA A 91 3.65 -4.64 -3.01
CA ALA A 91 2.39 -4.60 -3.77
C ALA A 91 2.45 -5.56 -4.98
N ILE A 92 3.56 -5.59 -5.70
CA ILE A 92 3.78 -6.53 -6.81
C ILE A 92 3.91 -7.97 -6.28
N LEU A 93 4.84 -8.20 -5.35
CA LEU A 93 5.19 -9.54 -4.87
C LEU A 93 4.04 -10.26 -4.16
N THR A 94 3.06 -9.52 -3.61
CA THR A 94 1.87 -10.13 -3.01
C THR A 94 1.07 -10.96 -4.02
N PHE A 95 1.07 -10.59 -5.30
CA PHE A 95 0.26 -11.24 -6.33
C PHE A 95 1.03 -12.21 -7.23
N VAL A 96 2.36 -12.10 -7.34
CA VAL A 96 3.14 -12.80 -8.39
C VAL A 96 4.12 -13.86 -7.85
N THR A 97 3.92 -14.38 -6.64
CA THR A 97 4.85 -15.35 -6.03
C THR A 97 4.57 -16.78 -6.51
N GLY A 98 5.51 -17.37 -7.28
CA GLY A 98 5.46 -18.79 -7.68
C GLY A 98 5.57 -19.09 -9.18
N GLY A 99 6.07 -18.14 -9.98
CA GLY A 99 5.83 -18.13 -11.42
C GLY A 99 4.49 -17.45 -11.70
N GLY A 100 4.45 -16.64 -12.76
CA GLY A 100 3.31 -15.78 -13.04
C GLY A 100 3.53 -14.88 -14.25
N ARG A 101 2.51 -14.14 -14.64
CA ARG A 101 2.55 -13.21 -15.79
C ARG A 101 2.11 -11.82 -15.37
N VAL A 102 2.95 -10.85 -15.71
CA VAL A 102 2.69 -9.43 -15.52
C VAL A 102 2.56 -8.75 -16.87
N VAL A 103 1.59 -7.85 -17.01
CA VAL A 103 1.53 -6.90 -18.14
C VAL A 103 1.87 -5.51 -17.61
N ALA A 104 2.91 -4.87 -18.12
CA ALA A 104 3.38 -3.57 -17.63
C ALA A 104 3.48 -2.53 -18.75
N GLY A 105 3.13 -1.29 -18.46
CA GLY A 105 3.36 -0.15 -19.35
C GLY A 105 4.86 0.11 -19.57
N LYS A 106 5.23 0.55 -20.77
CA LYS A 106 6.60 1.00 -21.08
C LYS A 106 6.93 2.27 -20.31
N SER A 107 8.23 2.43 -20.03
CA SER A 107 8.77 3.61 -19.35
C SER A 107 8.22 3.88 -17.94
N PRO A 108 8.13 2.88 -17.03
CA PRO A 108 7.92 3.20 -15.63
C PRO A 108 9.19 3.86 -15.05
N TYR A 109 9.10 4.37 -13.83
CA TYR A 109 10.27 4.76 -13.06
C TYR A 109 11.38 3.69 -13.10
N ALA A 110 12.64 4.11 -13.26
CA ALA A 110 13.76 3.20 -13.54
C ALA A 110 13.91 2.07 -12.51
N ALA A 111 13.79 2.36 -11.21
CA ALA A 111 13.91 1.31 -10.20
C ALA A 111 12.68 0.37 -10.19
N THR A 112 11.52 0.83 -10.66
CA THR A 112 10.37 -0.04 -10.91
C THR A 112 10.67 -0.98 -12.08
N ALA A 113 11.26 -0.49 -13.17
CA ALA A 113 11.68 -1.33 -14.30
C ALA A 113 12.66 -2.44 -13.85
N GLU A 114 13.63 -2.12 -12.99
CA GLU A 114 14.57 -3.11 -12.44
C GLU A 114 13.87 -4.26 -11.69
N ILE A 115 12.73 -4.01 -11.03
CA ILE A 115 11.93 -5.08 -10.42
C ILE A 115 11.46 -6.07 -11.49
N PHE A 116 10.86 -5.56 -12.57
CA PHE A 116 10.31 -6.40 -13.64
C PHE A 116 11.40 -7.09 -14.48
N GLU A 117 12.55 -6.44 -14.68
CA GLU A 117 13.63 -6.94 -15.55
C GLU A 117 14.62 -7.85 -14.82
N HIS A 118 14.82 -7.67 -13.51
CA HIS A 118 15.89 -8.35 -12.77
C HIS A 118 15.43 -9.09 -11.53
N LEU A 119 14.41 -8.62 -10.83
CA LEU A 119 13.93 -9.27 -9.60
C LEU A 119 12.90 -10.37 -9.92
N LEU A 120 11.84 -10.03 -10.64
CA LEU A 120 10.74 -10.95 -10.96
C LEU A 120 11.17 -12.20 -11.75
N PRO A 121 12.10 -12.13 -12.73
CA PRO A 121 12.57 -13.33 -13.42
C PRO A 121 13.22 -14.37 -12.49
N LYS A 122 13.80 -13.94 -11.34
CA LYS A 122 14.36 -14.86 -10.34
C LYS A 122 13.29 -15.66 -9.60
N PHE A 123 12.04 -15.19 -9.63
CA PHE A 123 10.86 -15.91 -9.13
C PHE A 123 10.09 -16.63 -10.24
N GLY A 124 10.64 -16.70 -11.46
CA GLY A 124 10.01 -17.35 -12.62
C GLY A 124 8.86 -16.54 -13.24
N VAL A 125 8.70 -15.27 -12.88
CA VAL A 125 7.66 -14.38 -13.38
C VAL A 125 8.08 -13.75 -14.71
N LYS A 126 7.17 -13.67 -15.67
CA LYS A 126 7.39 -13.08 -17.00
C LYS A 126 6.64 -11.76 -17.12
N THR A 127 7.28 -10.75 -17.70
CA THR A 127 6.67 -9.44 -17.96
C THR A 127 6.45 -9.24 -19.45
N THR A 128 5.23 -8.88 -19.84
CA THR A 128 4.86 -8.39 -21.17
C THR A 128 4.81 -6.87 -21.14
N TRP A 129 5.63 -6.21 -21.94
CA TRP A 129 5.69 -4.74 -22.00
C TRP A 129 4.77 -4.16 -23.07
N VAL A 130 3.96 -3.18 -22.70
CA VAL A 130 2.93 -2.57 -23.53
C VAL A 130 3.17 -1.06 -23.69
N ASP A 131 3.01 -0.50 -24.90
CA ASP A 131 2.99 0.96 -25.08
C ASP A 131 1.63 1.52 -24.63
N GLN A 132 1.57 2.18 -23.46
CA GLN A 132 0.31 2.69 -22.90
C GLN A 132 -0.35 3.80 -23.75
N ARG A 133 0.31 4.30 -24.80
CA ARG A 133 -0.29 5.26 -25.75
C ARG A 133 -1.13 4.57 -26.83
N SER A 134 -0.93 3.26 -27.02
CA SER A 134 -1.71 2.47 -27.99
C SER A 134 -3.00 2.00 -27.33
N ALA A 135 -4.12 2.58 -27.76
CA ALA A 135 -5.44 2.16 -27.30
C ALA A 135 -5.65 0.66 -27.59
N GLY A 136 -6.13 -0.10 -26.61
CA GLY A 136 -6.37 -1.54 -26.71
C GLY A 136 -5.14 -2.42 -26.43
N ALA A 137 -3.93 -1.88 -26.37
CA ALA A 137 -2.73 -2.71 -26.24
C ALA A 137 -2.64 -3.49 -24.91
N PHE A 138 -3.24 -2.98 -23.83
CA PHE A 138 -3.41 -3.74 -22.59
C PHE A 138 -4.48 -4.83 -22.73
N GLU A 139 -5.58 -4.55 -23.42
CA GLU A 139 -6.67 -5.53 -23.62
C GLU A 139 -6.19 -6.73 -24.45
N GLU A 140 -5.32 -6.50 -25.44
CA GLU A 140 -4.70 -7.56 -26.25
C GLU A 140 -3.66 -8.37 -25.48
N ALA A 141 -2.97 -7.76 -24.51
CA ALA A 141 -1.89 -8.39 -23.76
C ALA A 141 -2.36 -9.15 -22.51
N VAL A 142 -3.52 -8.79 -21.96
CA VAL A 142 -4.09 -9.43 -20.78
C VAL A 142 -4.85 -10.69 -21.18
N ASP A 143 -4.49 -11.80 -20.55
CA ASP A 143 -5.09 -13.12 -20.73
C ASP A 143 -5.57 -13.70 -19.38
N ALA A 144 -6.16 -14.89 -19.42
CA ALA A 144 -6.65 -15.58 -18.20
C ALA A 144 -5.52 -15.97 -17.23
N ASP A 145 -4.27 -15.98 -17.69
CA ASP A 145 -3.09 -16.33 -16.90
C ASP A 145 -2.35 -15.07 -16.38
N THR A 146 -2.90 -13.87 -16.58
CA THR A 146 -2.30 -12.61 -16.15
C THR A 146 -2.63 -12.31 -14.69
N ASP A 147 -1.60 -12.24 -13.85
CA ASP A 147 -1.74 -12.05 -12.40
C ASP A 147 -1.78 -10.57 -11.99
N LEU A 148 -1.10 -9.70 -12.75
CA LEU A 148 -0.94 -8.29 -12.42
C LEU A 148 -0.80 -7.42 -13.67
N VAL A 149 -1.49 -6.27 -13.65
CA VAL A 149 -1.26 -5.18 -14.60
C VAL A 149 -0.64 -3.99 -13.85
N TYR A 150 0.46 -3.43 -14.37
CA TYR A 150 1.16 -2.28 -13.76
C TYR A 150 1.26 -1.08 -14.72
N VAL A 151 0.88 0.10 -14.24
CA VAL A 151 0.87 1.35 -15.02
C VAL A 151 1.27 2.54 -14.15
N GLU A 152 2.08 3.44 -14.71
CA GLU A 152 2.33 4.79 -14.17
C GLU A 152 1.74 5.84 -15.13
N THR A 153 1.03 6.84 -14.59
CA THR A 153 0.46 7.93 -15.38
C THR A 153 0.37 9.24 -14.56
N PRO A 154 0.84 10.38 -15.10
CA PRO A 154 1.70 10.49 -16.27
C PRO A 154 3.04 9.76 -16.07
N ALA A 155 3.66 9.33 -17.16
CA ALA A 155 4.98 8.72 -17.20
C ALA A 155 5.98 9.67 -17.87
#